data_AF-A0A959T9N3-F1
#
_entry.id   AF-A0A959T9N3-F1
#
_cell.length_a   1.000
_cell.length_b   1.000
_cell.length_c   1.000
_cell.angle_alpha   90.00
_cell.angle_beta   90.00
_cell.angle_gamma   90.00
#
_symmetry.space_group_name_H-M   'P 1'
#
loop_
_entity.id
_entity.type
_entity.pdbx_description
1 polymer ?
#
loop_
_entity_poly.entity_id
_entity_poly.type
_entity_poly.pdbx_seq_one_letter_code
_entity_poly.pdbx_strand_id
1 'polypeptide(L)'
;VSPDDPGVVYVLAGREDDSGFRGLYRSTNSGLQFNLRSNSPNLFGYQENGADNGGQSWYDMALAADPGDAQVVYVGGINVWKSTNGG
;
A
#
# COMPACT_ATOMS: atom_id res chain seq x y z
N VAL A 1 -0.12 4.04 10.28
CA VAL A 1 0.07 3.33 11.57
C VAL A 1 -1.20 2.54 11.83
N SER A 2 -1.10 1.30 12.30
CA SER A 2 -2.28 0.52 12.67
C SER A 2 -2.80 0.99 14.04
N PRO A 3 -4.11 1.25 14.18
CA PRO A 3 -4.71 1.49 15.50
C PRO A 3 -4.71 0.25 16.41
N ASP A 4 -4.80 -0.95 15.83
CA ASP A 4 -4.79 -2.23 16.54
C ASP A 4 -3.40 -2.56 17.13
N ASP A 5 -2.34 -2.23 16.38
CA ASP A 5 -0.95 -2.37 16.83
C ASP A 5 -0.11 -1.16 16.38
N PRO A 6 0.17 -0.18 17.27
CA PRO A 6 0.97 0.99 16.95
C PRO A 6 2.41 0.70 16.48
N GLY A 7 2.94 -0.49 16.77
CA GLY A 7 4.23 -0.96 16.26
C GLY A 7 4.19 -1.28 14.76
N VAL A 8 2.99 -1.52 14.21
CA VAL A 8 2.76 -1.77 12.79
C VAL A 8 2.56 -0.46 12.05
N VAL A 9 3.48 -0.17 11.12
CA VAL A 9 3.43 1.02 10.26
C VAL A 9 3.50 0.60 8.81
N TYR A 10 2.51 1.00 8.01
CA TYR A 10 2.50 0.81 6.56
C TYR A 10 2.99 2.06 5.84
N VAL A 11 3.73 1.86 4.76
CA VAL A 11 4.12 2.90 3.80
C VAL A 11 3.74 2.43 2.40
N LEU A 12 3.00 3.26 1.69
CA LEU A 12 2.64 3.06 0.29
C LEU A 12 3.51 3.97 -0.56
N ALA A 13 4.16 3.43 -1.59
CA ALA A 13 5.06 4.18 -2.45
C ALA A 13 4.66 4.07 -3.94
N GLY A 14 4.65 5.22 -4.61
CA GLY A 14 4.63 5.34 -6.06
C GLY A 14 6.03 5.39 -6.65
N ARG A 15 6.17 5.07 -7.93
CA ARG A 15 7.40 5.30 -8.69
C ARG A 15 7.44 6.73 -9.21
N GLU A 16 8.64 7.30 -9.28
CA GLU A 16 8.83 8.69 -9.73
C GLU A 16 8.68 8.84 -11.25
N ASP A 17 9.09 7.82 -12.02
CA ASP A 17 9.19 7.86 -13.48
C ASP A 17 7.84 7.79 -14.19
N ASP A 18 6.90 6.98 -13.68
CA ASP A 18 5.60 6.78 -14.32
C ASP A 18 4.42 6.76 -13.35
N SER A 19 4.65 7.07 -12.08
CA SER A 19 3.62 7.09 -11.03
C SER A 19 2.86 5.78 -10.84
N GLY A 20 3.44 4.66 -11.31
CA GLY A 20 2.98 3.32 -11.03
C GLY A 20 3.33 2.86 -9.61
N PHE A 21 2.87 1.68 -9.24
CA PHE A 21 3.10 1.09 -7.93
C PHE A 21 4.57 0.71 -7.73
N ARG A 22 5.23 1.36 -6.77
CA ARG A 22 6.59 0.98 -6.35
C ARG A 22 6.56 -0.12 -5.31
N GLY A 23 5.64 -0.02 -4.36
CA GLY A 23 5.41 -1.08 -3.38
C GLY A 23 4.67 -0.62 -2.13
N LEU A 24 4.16 -1.62 -1.41
CA LEU A 24 3.68 -1.52 -0.05
C LEU A 24 4.76 -2.07 0.88
N TYR A 25 5.10 -1.30 1.89
CA TYR A 25 6.11 -1.63 2.88
C TYR A 25 5.49 -1.65 4.27
N ARG A 26 6.04 -2.47 5.16
CA ARG A 26 5.58 -2.60 6.54
C ARG A 26 6.76 -2.60 7.51
N SER A 27 6.61 -1.84 8.58
CA SER A 27 7.39 -1.92 9.81
C SER A 27 6.59 -2.67 10.87
N THR A 28 7.28 -3.42 11.73
CA THR A 28 6.75 -4.02 12.96
C THR A 28 7.52 -3.54 14.19
N ASN A 29 8.32 -2.48 14.04
CA ASN A 29 9.17 -1.89 15.07
C ASN A 29 9.02 -0.37 15.08
N SER A 30 7.77 0.10 15.02
CA SER A 30 7.38 1.50 15.16
C SER A 30 8.06 2.44 14.14
N GLY A 31 8.30 1.95 12.93
CA GLY A 31 8.87 2.73 11.84
C GLY A 31 10.40 2.81 11.81
N LEU A 32 11.12 2.04 12.65
CA LEU A 32 12.60 2.01 12.61
C LEU A 32 13.13 1.33 11.35
N GLN A 33 12.44 0.28 10.89
CA GLN A 33 12.79 -0.45 9.66
C GLN A 33 11.53 -0.84 8.90
N PHE A 34 11.61 -0.82 7.58
CA PHE A 34 10.51 -1.19 6.68
C PHE A 34 10.94 -2.31 5.74
N ASN A 35 10.12 -3.34 5.64
CA ASN A 35 10.32 -4.46 4.71
C ASN A 35 9.27 -4.38 3.60
N LEU A 36 9.67 -4.73 2.37
CA LEU A 36 8.74 -4.85 1.24
C LEU A 36 7.73 -5.96 1.50
N ARG A 37 6.47 -5.69 1.20
CA ARG A 37 5.34 -6.62 1.35
C ARG A 37 4.80 -7.05 0.01
N SER A 38 4.50 -6.07 -0.85
CA SER A 38 4.08 -6.31 -2.22
C SER A 38 4.58 -5.19 -3.13
N ASN A 39 4.88 -5.52 -4.38
CA ASN A 39 5.17 -4.59 -5.48
C ASN A 39 4.42 -4.97 -6.77
N SER A 40 3.46 -5.90 -6.70
CA SER A 40 2.61 -6.29 -7.83
C SER A 40 1.28 -6.88 -7.33
N PRO A 41 0.17 -6.75 -8.09
CA PRO A 41 0.04 -6.00 -9.35
C PRO A 41 0.11 -4.47 -9.13
N ASN A 42 0.02 -3.67 -10.19
CA ASN A 42 0.08 -2.21 -10.07
C ASN A 42 -1.21 -1.65 -9.47
N LEU A 43 -1.15 -1.24 -8.20
CA LEU A 43 -2.31 -0.75 -7.45
C LEU A 43 -2.77 0.66 -7.86
N PHE A 44 -1.95 1.42 -8.59
CA PHE A 44 -2.28 2.77 -9.07
C PHE A 44 -2.72 2.81 -10.53
N GLY A 45 -2.84 1.63 -11.17
CA GLY A 45 -3.34 1.49 -12.52
C GLY A 45 -4.85 1.72 -12.63
N TYR A 46 -5.29 1.90 -13.87
CA TYR A 46 -6.70 2.08 -14.22
C TYR A 46 -7.41 0.74 -14.34
N GLN A 47 -6.73 -0.27 -14.85
CA GLN A 47 -7.25 -1.62 -15.03
C GLN A 47 -7.46 -2.28 -13.67
N GLU A 48 -8.61 -2.92 -13.48
CA GLU A 48 -8.98 -3.61 -12.23
C GLU A 48 -8.03 -4.77 -11.87
N ASN A 49 -7.29 -5.30 -12.85
CA ASN A 49 -6.29 -6.34 -12.64
C ASN A 49 -4.87 -5.78 -12.38
N GLY A 50 -4.68 -4.45 -12.41
CA GLY A 50 -3.40 -3.78 -12.20
C GLY A 50 -2.33 -4.13 -13.24
N ALA A 51 -2.71 -4.44 -14.48
CA ALA A 51 -1.78 -4.76 -15.57
C ALA A 51 -1.14 -3.54 -16.24
N ASP A 52 -1.52 -2.32 -15.84
CA ASP A 52 -0.91 -1.09 -16.33
C ASP A 52 0.55 -0.96 -15.89
N ASN A 53 1.37 -0.32 -16.72
CA ASN A 53 2.72 0.06 -16.33
C ASN A 53 2.69 1.29 -15.40
N GLY A 54 2.14 2.43 -15.85
CA GLY A 54 2.07 3.66 -15.05
C GLY A 54 0.86 3.75 -14.13
N GLY A 55 0.69 4.88 -13.46
CA GLY A 55 -0.46 5.09 -12.59
C GLY A 55 -0.64 6.53 -12.11
N GLN A 56 -1.50 6.71 -11.11
CA GLN A 56 -1.82 8.02 -10.53
C GLN A 56 -1.30 8.20 -9.10
N SER A 57 -0.19 7.54 -8.74
CA SER A 57 0.38 7.72 -7.39
C SER A 57 0.77 9.17 -7.07
N TRP A 58 0.94 10.04 -8.06
CA TRP A 58 1.25 11.46 -7.87
C TRP A 58 0.03 12.30 -7.44
N TYR A 59 -1.19 11.77 -7.56
CA TYR A 59 -2.44 12.49 -7.27
C TYR A 59 -3.33 11.74 -6.28
N ASP A 60 -3.59 10.46 -6.54
CA ASP A 60 -4.55 9.65 -5.80
C ASP A 60 -3.83 8.57 -4.98
N MET A 61 -3.57 8.86 -3.70
CA MET A 61 -3.01 7.90 -2.75
C MET A 61 -3.85 7.85 -1.47
N ALA A 62 -4.40 6.68 -1.18
CA ALA A 62 -5.04 6.37 0.10
C ALA A 62 -4.43 5.10 0.69
N LEU A 63 -4.21 5.10 2.00
CA LEU A 63 -3.72 3.94 2.74
C LEU A 63 -4.38 3.93 4.12
N ALA A 64 -5.05 2.83 4.45
CA ALA A 64 -5.69 2.65 5.75
C ALA A 64 -5.44 1.23 6.28
N ALA A 65 -4.94 1.13 7.51
CA ALA A 65 -4.95 -0.14 8.24
C ALA A 65 -6.31 -0.28 8.95
N ASP A 66 -6.82 -1.51 9.01
CA ASP A 66 -8.06 -1.80 9.74
C ASP A 66 -7.85 -1.53 11.25
N PRO A 67 -8.77 -0.81 11.93
CA PRO A 67 -8.61 -0.50 13.34
C PRO A 67 -8.76 -1.70 14.28
N GLY A 68 -9.29 -2.83 13.81
CA GLY A 68 -9.47 -4.06 14.59
C GLY A 68 -8.59 -5.24 14.17
N ASP A 69 -7.76 -5.08 13.13
CA ASP A 69 -6.80 -6.10 12.71
C ASP A 69 -5.63 -5.47 11.95
N ALA A 70 -4.46 -5.40 12.58
CA ALA A 70 -3.26 -4.84 11.97
C ALA A 70 -2.76 -5.57 10.71
N GLN A 71 -3.28 -6.77 10.41
CA GLN A 71 -2.97 -7.53 9.19
C GLN A 71 -3.87 -7.15 8.01
N VAL A 72 -4.98 -6.43 8.25
CA VAL A 72 -5.86 -5.95 7.18
C VAL A 72 -5.47 -4.53 6.80
N VAL A 73 -5.22 -4.32 5.51
CA VAL A 73 -4.82 -3.03 4.97
C VAL A 73 -5.51 -2.78 3.63
N TYR A 74 -5.96 -1.54 3.44
CA TYR A 74 -6.62 -1.06 2.24
C TYR A 74 -5.73 -0.03 1.55
N VAL A 75 -5.57 -0.19 0.25
CA VAL A 75 -4.91 0.79 -0.63
C VAL A 75 -5.97 1.36 -1.57
N GLY A 76 -6.07 2.69 -1.60
CA GLY A 76 -6.95 3.41 -2.49
C GLY A 76 -6.17 4.26 -3.50
N GLY A 77 -6.78 4.42 -4.67
CA GLY A 77 -6.38 5.31 -5.73
C GLY A 77 -7.55 5.40 -6.71
N ILE A 78 -7.34 4.98 -7.96
CA ILE A 78 -8.42 4.75 -8.92
C ILE A 78 -9.29 3.56 -8.49
N ASN A 79 -8.62 2.47 -8.09
CA ASN A 79 -9.23 1.25 -7.59
C ASN A 79 -8.98 1.11 -6.08
N VAL A 80 -9.82 0.32 -5.40
CA VAL A 80 -9.64 -0.03 -3.99
C VAL A 80 -9.18 -1.47 -3.88
N TRP A 81 -8.04 -1.65 -3.21
CA TRP A 81 -7.40 -2.94 -2.99
C TRP A 81 -7.39 -3.28 -1.50
N LYS A 82 -7.44 -4.57 -1.19
CA LYS A 82 -7.40 -5.08 0.18
C LYS A 82 -6.37 -6.21 0.30
N SER A 83 -5.59 -6.18 1.37
CA SER A 83 -4.84 -7.32 1.86
C SER A 83 -5.36 -7.72 3.25
N THR A 84 -5.28 -9.01 3.57
CA THR A 84 -5.64 -9.59 4.89
C THR A 84 -4.48 -10.34 5.52
N ASN A 85 -3.26 -10.14 5.02
CA ASN A 85 -2.05 -10.85 5.48
C ASN A 85 -0.85 -9.90 5.70
N GLY A 86 -1.14 -8.63 5.95
CA GLY A 86 -0.17 -7.60 6.29
C GLY A 86 0.52 -6.98 5.08
N GLY A 87 -0.18 -6.92 3.94
CA GLY A 87 0.39 -6.54 2.66
C GLY A 87 1.08 -7.70 1.97
#